data_AF-A0A645CUZ7-F1
#
_entry.id   AF-A0A645CUZ7-F1
#
_cell.length_a   1.000
_cell.length_b   1.000
_cell.length_c   1.000
_cell.angle_alpha   90.00
_cell.angle_beta   90.00
_cell.angle_gamma   90.00
#
_symmetry.space_group_name_H-M   'P 1'
#
loop_
_entity.id
_entity.type
_entity.pdbx_description
1 polymer ?
#
loop_
_entity_poly.entity_id
_entity_poly.type
_entity_poly.pdbx_seq_one_letter_code
_entity_poly.pdbx_strand_id
1 'polypeptide(L)'
;MALNGVSYAAWIAGTALGYAVGTVLPETVQISLGVGLYAMFTAILIPEIRKSMTALCLAGFSGLVYFILDALEFFPDGWKLITAIIVGSSAGPFLLKDSYEGEKI
;
A
#
# COMPACT_ATOMS: atom_id res chain seq x y z
N MET A 1 -19.13 22.12 -8.39
CA MET A 1 -19.47 20.85 -9.09
C MET A 1 -18.59 20.61 -10.31
N ALA A 2 -18.38 21.59 -11.21
CA ALA A 2 -17.54 21.42 -12.40
C ALA A 2 -16.09 20.95 -12.12
N LEU A 3 -15.44 21.45 -11.07
CA LEU A 3 -14.05 21.07 -10.74
C LEU A 3 -13.90 19.59 -10.37
N ASN A 4 -14.87 19.03 -9.62
CA ASN A 4 -14.84 17.61 -9.22
C ASN A 4 -15.10 16.70 -10.43
N GLY A 5 -16.01 17.10 -11.33
CA GLY A 5 -16.28 16.38 -12.58
C GLY A 5 -15.07 16.33 -13.52
N VAL A 6 -14.34 17.43 -13.67
CA VAL A 6 -13.11 17.46 -14.47
C VAL A 6 -12.01 16.62 -13.84
N SER A 7 -11.83 16.65 -12.52
CA SER A 7 -10.86 15.79 -11.83
C SER A 7 -11.22 14.30 -11.95
N TYR A 8 -12.50 13.94 -11.82
CA TYR A 8 -12.94 12.56 -11.96
C TYR A 8 -12.78 12.07 -13.40
N ALA A 9 -13.15 12.89 -14.38
CA ALA A 9 -12.94 12.60 -15.79
C ALA A 9 -11.45 12.47 -16.13
N ALA A 10 -10.60 13.33 -15.57
CA ALA A 10 -9.14 13.25 -15.74
C ALA A 10 -8.56 11.97 -15.14
N TRP A 11 -9.08 11.52 -13.99
CA TRP A 11 -8.65 10.26 -13.37
C TRP A 11 -9.06 9.05 -14.24
N ILE A 12 -10.32 8.99 -14.68
CA ILE A 12 -10.80 7.92 -15.55
C ILE A 12 -10.01 7.91 -16.87
N ALA A 13 -9.83 9.08 -17.50
CA ALA A 13 -9.08 9.20 -18.74
C ALA A 13 -7.61 8.84 -18.56
N GLY A 14 -6.97 9.27 -17.47
CA GLY A 14 -5.59 8.92 -17.15
C GLY A 14 -5.41 7.41 -16.93
N THR A 15 -6.36 6.76 -16.27
CA THR A 15 -6.36 5.30 -16.06
C THR A 15 -6.53 4.56 -17.38
N ALA A 16 -7.46 5.00 -18.23
CA ALA A 16 -7.70 4.40 -19.54
C ALA A 16 -6.47 4.56 -20.45
N LEU A 17 -5.83 5.73 -20.45
CA LEU A 17 -4.63 6.01 -21.24
C LEU A 17 -3.42 5.22 -20.72
N GLY A 18 -3.25 5.14 -19.40
CA GLY A 18 -2.22 4.31 -18.77
C GLY A 18 -2.37 2.82 -19.07
N TYR A 19 -3.62 2.30 -19.08
CA TYR A 19 -3.90 0.93 -19.49
C TYR A 19 -3.57 0.69 -20.97
N ALA A 20 -4.00 1.59 -21.86
CA ALA A 20 -3.72 1.47 -23.30
C ALA A 20 -2.22 1.51 -23.61
N VAL A 21 -1.45 2.34 -22.89
CA VAL A 21 0.01 2.33 -23.01
C VAL A 21 0.59 1.05 -22.42
N GLY A 22 0.11 0.61 -21.26
CA GLY A 22 0.54 -0.62 -20.59
C GLY A 22 0.40 -1.88 -21.44
N THR A 23 -0.67 -2.02 -22.21
CA THR A 23 -0.89 -3.18 -23.09
C THR A 23 -0.01 -3.20 -24.34
N VAL A 24 0.57 -2.05 -24.73
CA VAL A 24 1.54 -1.94 -25.83
C VAL A 24 2.94 -2.42 -25.39
N LEU A 25 3.20 -2.49 -24.08
CA LEU A 25 4.49 -2.96 -23.56
C LEU A 25 4.62 -4.51 -23.64
N PRO A 26 5.83 -5.03 -23.89
CA PRO A 26 6.11 -6.47 -23.87
C PRO A 26 5.77 -7.10 -22.52
N GLU A 27 5.31 -8.37 -22.53
CA GLU A 27 4.88 -9.12 -21.34
C GLU A 27 5.92 -9.11 -20.20
N THR A 28 7.21 -9.23 -20.53
CA THR A 28 8.31 -9.16 -19.55
C THR A 28 8.31 -7.86 -18.74
N VAL A 29 7.97 -6.73 -19.37
CA VAL A 29 7.96 -5.42 -18.69
C VAL A 29 6.67 -5.25 -17.87
N GLN A 30 5.54 -5.80 -18.35
CA GLN A 30 4.29 -5.79 -17.59
C GLN A 30 4.40 -6.59 -16.28
N ILE A 31 5.07 -7.74 -16.28
CA ILE A 31 5.32 -8.52 -15.06
C ILE A 31 6.21 -7.72 -14.09
N SER A 32 7.23 -7.03 -14.62
CA SER A 32 8.15 -6.20 -13.82
C SER A 32 7.47 -4.99 -13.19
N LEU A 33 6.43 -4.44 -13.82
CA LEU A 33 5.60 -3.36 -13.27
C LEU A 33 4.89 -3.79 -11.98
N GLY A 34 4.38 -5.02 -11.92
CA GLY A 34 3.76 -5.58 -10.72
C GLY A 34 4.75 -5.66 -9.55
N VAL A 35 5.92 -6.24 -9.80
CA VAL A 35 7.00 -6.31 -8.78
C VAL A 35 7.49 -4.91 -8.39
N GLY A 36 7.57 -3.97 -9.34
CA GLY A 36 7.94 -2.59 -9.10
C GLY A 36 6.98 -1.85 -8.17
N LEU A 37 5.67 -2.12 -8.27
CA LEU A 37 4.68 -1.56 -7.34
C LEU A 37 4.89 -2.07 -5.91
N TYR A 38 5.14 -3.36 -5.73
CA TYR A 38 5.48 -3.91 -4.41
C TYR A 38 6.76 -3.27 -3.85
N ALA A 39 7.80 -3.12 -4.69
CA ALA A 39 9.06 -2.49 -4.30
C ALA A 39 8.89 -1.01 -3.92
N MET A 40 8.00 -0.26 -4.58
CA MET A 40 7.68 1.13 -4.24
C MET A 40 7.13 1.25 -2.82
N PHE A 41 6.19 0.38 -2.45
CA PHE A 41 5.65 0.35 -1.09
C PHE A 41 6.74 0.02 -0.06
N THR A 42 7.58 -0.98 -0.34
CA THR A 42 8.70 -1.35 0.54
C THR A 42 9.71 -0.21 0.68
N ALA A 43 10.01 0.51 -0.41
CA ALA A 43 10.94 1.63 -0.41
C ALA A 43 10.45 2.83 0.43
N ILE A 44 9.13 3.06 0.49
CA ILE A 44 8.52 4.07 1.37
C ILE A 44 8.48 3.57 2.82
N LEU A 45 8.20 2.28 3.02
CA LEU A 45 8.04 1.68 4.34
C LEU A 45 9.36 1.57 5.12
N ILE A 46 10.46 1.14 4.48
CA ILE A 46 11.78 0.97 5.11
C ILE A 46 12.28 2.24 5.85
N PRO A 47 12.31 3.45 5.25
CA PRO A 47 12.79 4.64 5.93
C PRO A 47 11.88 5.08 7.09
N GLU A 48 10.57 4.80 7.00
CA GLU A 48 9.60 5.11 8.06
C GLU A 48 9.83 4.22 9.29
N ILE A 49 10.03 2.92 9.05
CA ILE A 49 10.39 1.93 10.08
C ILE A 49 11.71 2.28 10.79
N ARG A 50 12.67 2.86 10.08
CA ARG A 50 13.98 3.24 10.63
C ARG A 50 13.90 4.44 11.58
N LYS A 51 12.86 5.27 11.46
CA LYS A 51 12.66 6.45 12.33
C LYS A 51 11.93 6.11 13.62
N SER A 52 11.05 5.11 13.62
CA SER A 52 10.24 4.74 14.78
C SER A 52 10.19 3.22 14.96
N MET A 53 10.66 2.73 16.11
CA MET A 53 10.52 1.32 16.49
C MET A 53 9.05 0.89 16.58
N THR A 54 8.15 1.82 16.84
CA THR A 54 6.70 1.58 16.83
C THR A 54 6.17 1.34 15.42
N ALA A 55 6.72 2.03 14.42
CA ALA A 55 6.40 1.77 13.01
C ALA A 55 6.88 0.38 12.57
N LEU A 56 8.00 -0.12 13.12
CA LEU A 56 8.46 -1.50 12.88
C LEU A 56 7.46 -2.52 13.44
N CYS A 57 6.99 -2.35 14.67
CA CYS A 57 5.98 -3.25 15.26
C CYS A 57 4.67 -3.24 14.47
N LEU A 58 4.22 -2.07 14.01
CA LEU A 58 2.99 -1.95 13.23
C LEU A 58 3.13 -2.58 11.84
N ALA A 59 4.27 -2.38 11.18
CA ALA A 59 4.59 -3.03 9.91
C ALA A 59 4.67 -4.55 10.07
N GLY A 60 5.29 -5.04 11.16
CA GLY A 60 5.33 -6.46 11.49
C GLY A 60 3.95 -7.06 11.73
N PHE A 61 3.08 -6.37 12.47
CA PHE A 61 1.69 -6.79 12.67
C PHE A 61 0.90 -6.84 11.36
N SER A 62 1.05 -5.80 10.53
CA SER A 62 0.41 -5.74 9.21
C SER A 62 0.92 -6.86 8.28
N GLY A 63 2.22 -7.16 8.32
CA GLY A 63 2.82 -8.28 7.59
C GLY A 63 2.36 -9.64 8.08
N LEU A 64 2.12 -9.80 9.39
CA LEU A 64 1.56 -11.03 9.96
C LEU A 64 0.12 -11.25 9.49
N VAL A 65 -0.69 -10.19 9.50
CA VAL A 65 -2.07 -10.20 8.97
C VAL A 65 -2.06 -10.53 7.48
N TYR A 66 -1.14 -9.95 6.70
CA TYR A 66 -0.94 -10.29 5.30
C TYR A 66 -0.63 -11.77 5.10
N PHE A 67 0.30 -12.34 5.88
CA PHE A 67 0.68 -13.75 5.77
C PHE A 67 -0.48 -14.69 6.10
N ILE A 68 -1.30 -14.35 7.11
CA ILE A 68 -2.50 -15.12 7.46
C ILE A 68 -3.55 -15.04 6.34
N LEU A 69 -3.74 -13.86 5.75
CA LEU A 69 -4.66 -13.66 4.62
C LEU A 69 -4.20 -14.38 3.35
N ASP A 70 -2.89 -14.42 3.11
CA ASP A 70 -2.29 -15.13 1.99
C ASP A 70 -2.53 -16.64 2.09
N ALA A 71 -2.36 -17.21 3.29
CA ALA A 71 -2.59 -18.63 3.57
C ALA A 71 -4.07 -19.06 3.43
N LEU A 72 -5.02 -18.12 3.49
CA LEU A 72 -6.45 -18.39 3.32
C LEU A 72 -6.91 -18.33 1.84
N GLU A 73 -6.04 -17.93 0.90
CA GLU A 73 -6.28 -17.84 -0.55
C GLU A 73 -7.59 -17.13 -0.98
N PHE A 74 -8.15 -16.28 -0.11
CA PHE A 74 -9.50 -15.77 -0.27
C PHE A 74 -9.58 -14.55 -1.22
N PHE A 75 -8.45 -13.92 -1.55
CA PHE A 75 -8.37 -12.68 -2.32
C PHE A 75 -7.30 -12.71 -3.43
N PRO A 76 -7.47 -11.93 -4.53
CA PRO A 76 -6.43 -11.70 -5.52
C PRO A 76 -5.16 -11.08 -4.90
N ASP A 77 -3.97 -11.39 -5.42
CA ASP A 77 -2.68 -11.00 -4.82
C ASP A 77 -2.50 -9.51 -4.57
N GLY A 78 -3.03 -8.65 -5.45
CA GLY A 78 -3.00 -7.19 -5.26
C GLY A 78 -3.90 -6.70 -4.13
N TRP A 79 -5.02 -7.38 -3.87
CA TRP A 79 -5.97 -7.02 -2.82
C TRP A 79 -5.51 -7.46 -1.43
N LYS A 80 -4.74 -8.55 -1.33
CA LYS A 80 -4.17 -9.02 -0.06
C LYS A 80 -3.32 -7.93 0.62
N LEU A 81 -2.52 -7.19 -0.16
CA LEU A 81 -1.66 -6.12 0.37
C LEU A 81 -2.49 -4.93 0.85
N ILE A 82 -3.49 -4.54 0.06
CA ILE A 82 -4.36 -3.41 0.37
C ILE A 82 -5.14 -3.68 1.67
N THR A 83 -5.71 -4.88 1.82
CA THR A 83 -6.46 -5.24 3.04
C THR A 83 -5.55 -5.32 4.26
N ALA A 84 -4.34 -5.85 4.13
CA ALA A 84 -3.37 -5.86 5.22
C ALA A 84 -2.99 -4.46 5.70
N ILE A 85 -2.78 -3.51 4.78
CA ILE A 85 -2.47 -2.11 5.12
C ILE A 85 -3.67 -1.44 5.81
N ILE A 86 -4.90 -1.70 5.34
CA ILE A 86 -6.12 -1.15 5.97
C ILE A 86 -6.28 -1.67 7.40
N VAL A 87 -6.11 -2.97 7.62
CA VAL A 87 -6.20 -3.58 8.96
C VAL A 87 -5.07 -3.06 9.85
N GLY A 88 -3.84 -3.00 9.31
CA GLY A 88 -2.68 -2.43 9.98
C GLY A 88 -2.87 -0.98 10.41
N SER A 89 -3.32 -0.12 9.50
CA SER A 89 -3.59 1.29 9.78
C SER A 89 -4.77 1.48 10.75
N SER A 90 -5.72 0.54 10.80
CA SER A 90 -6.83 0.58 11.76
C SER A 90 -6.40 0.15 13.17
N ALA A 91 -5.43 -0.76 13.28
CA ALA A 91 -4.80 -1.16 14.55
C ALA A 91 -3.74 -0.14 15.03
N GLY A 92 -3.22 0.69 14.11
CA GLY A 92 -2.23 1.74 14.38
C GLY A 92 -2.56 2.63 15.58
N PRO A 93 -3.75 3.23 15.68
CA PRO A 93 -4.14 4.09 16.80
C PRO A 93 -4.10 3.40 18.17
N PHE A 94 -4.33 2.09 18.24
CA PHE A 94 -4.31 1.33 19.49
C PHE A 94 -2.88 1.03 19.97
N LEU A 95 -1.92 0.89 19.03
CA LEU A 95 -0.49 0.65 19.32
C LEU A 95 0.33 1.95 19.44
N LEU A 96 0.01 2.97 18.64
CA LEU A 96 0.71 4.26 18.61
C LEU A 96 0.39 5.13 19.84
N LYS A 97 -0.73 4.86 20.51
CA LYS A 97 -1.10 5.49 21.80
C LYS A 97 -0.04 5.27 22.88
N ASP A 98 0.78 4.23 22.77
CA ASP A 98 1.89 3.95 23.69
C ASP A 98 3.16 4.78 23.39
N SER A 99 3.29 5.32 22.17
CA SER A 99 4.52 6.01 21.72
C SER A 99 4.44 7.53 21.73
N TYR A 100 3.24 8.13 21.81
CA TYR A 100 3.07 9.57 21.97
C TYR A 100 3.43 10.09 23.37
N GLU A 101 3.53 9.22 24.37
CA GLU A 101 4.00 9.58 25.73
C GLU A 101 5.55 9.64 25.82
N GLY A 102 6.26 9.28 24.73
CA GLY A 102 7.72 9.30 24.65
C GLY A 102 8.34 10.49 23.91
N GLU A 103 7.54 11.33 23.24
CA GLU A 103 8.01 12.52 22.52
C GLU A 103 7.47 13.81 23.16
N LYS A 104 7.76 13.97 24.46
CA LYS A 104 7.89 15.29 25.07
C LYS A 104 9.36 15.51 25.44
N ILE A 105 10.16 15.96 24.48
CA ILE A 105 11.39 16.71 24.73
C ILE A 105 11.47 17.85 23.72
#